data_AF-A0A2M7TI54-F1
#
_entry.id   AF-A0A2M7TI54-F1
#
_cell.length_a   1.000
_cell.length_b   1.000
_cell.length_c   1.000
_cell.angle_alpha   90.00
_cell.angle_beta   90.00
_cell.angle_gamma   90.00
#
_symmetry.space_group_name_H-M   'P 1'
#
loop_
_entity.id
_entity.type
_entity.pdbx_description
1 polymer ?
#
loop_
_entity_poly.entity_id
_entity_poly.type
_entity_poly.pdbx_seq_one_letter_code
_entity_poly.pdbx_strand_id
1 'polypeptide(L)'
;DASLASSQFLPWDPEITKKWLPVDFYFGGAEHSVLHLMYSRFVTMVLSDLGYLDFEEPFPRFFAHGLMIKDGAKMSKSRGNVVNPDEYIAKYGADTLRLYLMFMGPMDGSPDFRDDGIEGMGRFVNRLWRAFNQYVADERTSDVLITKLHQTIKKVTEDIEGFDYNTAIASMMEFLNLWEDEKNLNAQDAKLFVKILAPFAPHLAEEVYQRLKVNSQRLKVKLDSVHTQSWPKYDPKLVVEESVTVVVQVNGKLRGQLEVKRQISNVKSQIEKLARQEQKVSQYLKGQQVKKVIFVPGKLVNFVTV
;
A
#
# COMPACT_ATOMS: atom_id res chain seq x y z
N ASP A 1 -37.72 13.47 36.43
CA ASP A 1 -36.93 14.71 36.64
C ASP A 1 -35.97 14.92 35.49
N ALA A 2 -36.36 15.76 34.53
CA ALA A 2 -35.55 16.16 33.38
C ALA A 2 -34.81 17.50 33.65
N SER A 3 -34.49 17.76 34.92
CA SER A 3 -33.96 19.04 35.41
C SER A 3 -32.43 19.06 35.55
N LEU A 4 -31.73 17.98 35.19
CA LEU A 4 -30.26 17.96 35.13
C LEU A 4 -29.68 18.58 33.84
N ALA A 5 -30.53 18.95 32.88
CA ALA A 5 -30.10 19.46 31.57
C ALA A 5 -29.82 20.98 31.53
N SER A 6 -29.96 21.71 32.64
CA SER A 6 -29.88 23.18 32.64
C SER A 6 -28.59 23.78 33.21
N SER A 7 -27.54 22.99 33.49
CA SER A 7 -26.19 23.54 33.70
C SER A 7 -25.35 23.47 32.41
N GLN A 8 -24.98 24.66 31.94
CA GLN A 8 -24.31 25.11 30.70
C GLN A 8 -23.04 24.40 30.16
N PHE A 9 -22.77 23.14 30.48
CA PHE A 9 -21.71 22.37 29.81
C PHE A 9 -22.17 20.93 29.57
N LEU A 10 -22.85 20.68 28.45
CA LEU A 10 -22.96 19.32 27.94
C LEU A 10 -21.54 18.78 27.72
N PRO A 11 -21.25 17.51 28.04
CA PRO A 11 -19.89 16.98 27.90
C PRO A 11 -19.39 16.96 26.45
N TRP A 12 -20.29 17.10 25.47
CA TRP A 12 -20.01 17.25 24.04
C TRP A 12 -21.02 18.19 23.36
N ASP A 13 -20.63 18.71 22.19
CA ASP A 13 -21.48 19.51 21.31
C ASP A 13 -22.29 18.58 20.37
N PRO A 14 -23.64 18.64 20.37
CA PRO A 14 -24.47 17.77 19.54
C PRO A 14 -24.25 17.93 18.03
N GLU A 15 -24.00 19.14 17.54
CA GLU A 15 -23.80 19.41 16.11
C GLU A 15 -22.46 18.86 15.63
N ILE A 16 -21.41 19.01 16.44
CA ILE A 16 -20.10 18.40 16.16
C ILE A 16 -20.21 16.88 16.21
N THR A 17 -20.89 16.33 17.20
CA THR A 17 -21.08 14.89 17.39
C THR A 17 -21.78 14.27 16.18
N LYS A 18 -22.90 14.86 15.75
CA LYS A 18 -23.66 14.41 14.57
C LYS A 18 -22.86 14.50 13.27
N LYS A 19 -21.95 15.46 13.17
CA LYS A 19 -21.12 15.65 11.97
C LYS A 19 -19.99 14.63 11.86
N TRP A 20 -19.39 14.23 12.97
CA TRP A 20 -18.15 13.45 12.98
C TRP A 20 -18.30 12.01 13.46
N LEU A 21 -19.39 11.69 14.16
CA LEU A 21 -19.66 10.35 14.64
C LEU A 21 -20.77 9.65 13.83
N PRO A 22 -20.75 8.31 13.76
CA PRO A 22 -19.76 7.40 14.32
C PRO A 22 -18.38 7.52 13.63
N VAL A 23 -17.32 7.05 14.29
CA VAL A 23 -15.96 7.13 13.71
C VAL A 23 -15.89 6.18 12.52
N ASP A 24 -15.74 6.73 11.31
CA ASP A 24 -15.76 5.97 10.04
C ASP A 24 -14.82 4.76 9.99
N PHE A 25 -13.68 4.89 10.66
CA PHE A 25 -12.63 3.89 10.70
C PHE A 25 -11.78 4.04 11.96
N TYR A 26 -11.69 2.97 12.75
CA TYR A 26 -10.86 2.91 13.95
C TYR A 26 -9.65 2.00 13.71
N PHE A 27 -8.45 2.52 13.95
CA PHE A 27 -7.19 1.79 13.80
C PHE A 27 -6.58 1.57 15.18
N GLY A 28 -6.37 0.32 15.59
CA GLY A 28 -5.84 0.03 16.92
C GLY A 28 -5.31 -1.38 17.06
N GLY A 29 -4.58 -1.65 18.14
CA GLY A 29 -3.94 -2.93 18.35
C GLY A 29 -4.95 -4.01 18.79
N ALA A 30 -4.68 -5.26 18.38
CA ALA A 30 -5.49 -6.42 18.78
C ALA A 30 -5.56 -6.61 20.31
N GLU A 31 -4.61 -6.07 21.07
CA GLU A 31 -4.63 -6.07 22.53
C GLU A 31 -5.81 -5.31 23.15
N HIS A 32 -6.45 -4.41 22.40
CA HIS A 32 -7.56 -3.58 22.90
C HIS A 32 -8.96 -4.20 22.66
N SER A 33 -9.04 -5.38 22.04
CA SER A 33 -10.30 -5.99 21.62
C SER A 33 -11.26 -6.35 22.75
N VAL A 34 -10.77 -6.65 23.96
CA VAL A 34 -11.62 -7.12 25.09
C VAL A 34 -11.91 -6.01 26.12
N LEU A 35 -11.08 -4.97 26.18
CA LEU A 35 -11.23 -3.88 27.16
C LEU A 35 -11.83 -2.65 26.50
N HIS A 36 -10.96 -1.78 25.96
CA HIS A 36 -11.35 -0.49 25.41
C HIS A 36 -12.48 -0.62 24.39
N LEU A 37 -12.37 -1.55 23.42
CA LEU A 37 -13.40 -1.71 22.40
C LEU A 37 -14.75 -2.15 22.99
N MET A 38 -14.75 -3.02 24.00
CA MET A 38 -15.98 -3.42 24.69
C MET A 38 -16.58 -2.26 25.49
N TYR A 39 -15.76 -1.53 26.24
CA TYR A 39 -16.21 -0.39 27.04
C TYR A 39 -16.75 0.73 26.17
N SER A 40 -16.07 1.07 25.08
CA SER A 40 -16.54 2.07 24.11
C SER A 40 -17.91 1.70 23.55
N ARG A 41 -18.10 0.45 23.11
CA ARG A 41 -19.39 -0.03 22.60
C ARG A 41 -20.49 0.04 23.66
N PHE A 42 -20.22 -0.46 24.87
CA PHE A 42 -21.18 -0.41 25.98
C PHE A 42 -21.61 1.02 26.29
N VAL A 43 -20.65 1.95 26.41
CA VAL A 43 -20.97 3.36 26.69
C VAL A 43 -21.76 3.98 25.53
N THR A 44 -21.41 3.69 24.27
CA THR A 44 -22.17 4.19 23.11
C THR A 44 -23.61 3.69 23.12
N MET A 45 -23.85 2.41 23.41
CA MET A 45 -25.20 1.86 23.52
C MET A 45 -26.00 2.55 24.63
N VAL A 46 -25.41 2.74 25.82
CA VAL A 46 -26.05 3.46 26.93
C VAL A 46 -26.40 4.90 26.53
N LEU A 47 -25.50 5.60 25.84
CA LEU A 47 -25.75 6.97 25.38
C LEU A 47 -26.82 7.03 24.28
N SER A 48 -26.92 6.00 23.45
CA SER A 48 -27.99 5.88 22.46
C SER A 48 -29.34 5.62 23.13
N ASP A 49 -29.42 4.71 24.10
CA ASP A 49 -30.63 4.42 24.89
C ASP A 49 -31.14 5.66 25.65
N LEU A 50 -30.22 6.50 26.12
CA LEU A 50 -30.54 7.77 26.78
C LEU A 50 -30.93 8.90 25.82
N GLY A 51 -30.88 8.65 24.50
CA GLY A 51 -31.25 9.61 23.45
C GLY A 51 -30.19 10.66 23.13
N TYR A 52 -28.95 10.46 23.57
CA TYR A 52 -27.84 11.38 23.28
C TYR A 52 -27.14 11.10 21.93
N LEU A 53 -27.21 9.86 21.45
CA LEU A 53 -26.63 9.42 20.17
C LEU A 53 -27.68 8.69 19.34
N ASP A 54 -27.61 8.84 18.02
CA ASP A 54 -28.49 8.18 17.05
C ASP A 54 -27.87 6.88 16.47
N PHE A 55 -26.79 6.38 17.08
CA PHE A 55 -26.11 5.14 16.72
C PHE A 55 -25.62 4.37 17.95
N GLU A 56 -25.55 3.04 17.82
CA GLU A 56 -25.11 2.13 18.89
C GLU A 56 -23.66 1.64 18.73
N GLU A 57 -23.12 1.67 17.51
CA GLU A 57 -21.77 1.18 17.20
C GLU A 57 -20.81 2.36 16.93
N PRO A 58 -19.85 2.65 17.83
CA PRO A 58 -18.96 3.80 17.70
C PRO A 58 -17.93 3.65 16.57
N PHE A 59 -17.60 2.41 16.19
CA PHE A 59 -16.56 2.08 15.22
C PHE A 59 -17.09 1.08 14.18
N PRO A 60 -17.84 1.52 13.14
CA PRO A 60 -18.42 0.62 12.14
C PRO A 60 -17.37 -0.18 11.35
N ARG A 61 -16.15 0.36 11.24
CA ARG A 61 -14.99 -0.34 10.69
C ARG A 61 -13.83 -0.27 11.68
N PHE A 62 -13.24 -1.42 11.95
CA PHE A 62 -12.07 -1.55 12.81
C PHE A 62 -10.99 -2.36 12.10
N PHE A 63 -9.75 -1.88 12.16
CA PHE A 63 -8.59 -2.64 11.74
C PHE A 63 -7.68 -2.89 12.95
N ALA A 64 -7.47 -4.17 13.23
CA ALA A 64 -6.57 -4.63 14.27
C ALA A 64 -5.15 -4.72 13.70
N HIS A 65 -4.31 -3.73 13.99
CA HIS A 65 -2.90 -3.85 13.64
C HIS A 65 -2.21 -4.86 14.56
N GLY A 66 -1.16 -5.48 14.04
CA GLY A 66 -0.37 -6.43 14.83
C GLY A 66 0.66 -5.73 15.71
N LEU A 67 1.45 -6.54 16.41
CA LEU A 67 2.40 -6.08 17.41
C LEU A 67 3.82 -6.05 16.84
N MET A 68 4.41 -4.86 16.77
CA MET A 68 5.81 -4.72 16.40
C MET A 68 6.72 -5.31 17.50
N ILE A 69 7.70 -6.10 17.07
CA ILE A 69 8.70 -6.72 17.95
C ILE A 69 10.10 -6.19 17.62
N LYS A 70 11.06 -6.40 18.50
CA LYS A 70 12.48 -6.15 18.25
C LYS A 70 13.30 -7.35 18.71
N ASP A 71 14.13 -7.86 17.80
CA ASP A 71 15.01 -9.00 18.00
C ASP A 71 14.26 -10.25 18.48
N GLY A 72 13.11 -10.52 17.84
CA GLY A 72 12.25 -11.66 18.16
C GLY A 72 11.44 -11.53 19.45
N ALA A 73 11.48 -10.37 20.11
CA ALA A 73 10.84 -10.15 21.40
C ALA A 73 9.93 -8.91 21.40
N LYS A 74 8.79 -8.98 22.10
CA LYS A 74 7.95 -7.80 22.37
C LYS A 74 8.79 -6.68 22.98
N MET A 75 8.66 -5.46 22.44
CA MET A 75 9.31 -4.27 22.95
C MET A 75 8.77 -3.92 24.35
N SER A 76 9.66 -3.72 25.32
CA SER A 76 9.29 -3.31 26.68
C SER A 76 10.47 -2.70 27.44
N LYS A 77 10.17 -1.76 28.36
CA LYS A 77 11.20 -1.12 29.20
C LYS A 77 12.03 -2.14 29.99
N SER A 78 11.37 -3.16 30.57
CA SER A 78 12.03 -4.20 31.36
C SER A 78 12.98 -5.09 30.56
N ARG A 79 12.81 -5.17 29.23
CA ARG A 79 13.69 -5.94 28.34
C ARG A 79 14.79 -5.10 27.70
N GLY A 80 14.78 -3.77 27.91
CA GLY A 80 15.77 -2.86 27.33
C GLY A 80 15.76 -2.78 25.81
N ASN A 81 14.77 -3.35 25.13
CA ASN A 81 14.66 -3.42 23.66
C ASN A 81 13.66 -2.39 23.10
N VAL A 82 13.45 -1.28 23.80
CA VAL A 82 12.57 -0.19 23.32
C VAL A 82 13.32 0.60 22.25
N VAL A 83 12.69 0.76 21.09
CA VAL A 83 13.19 1.61 20.01
C VAL A 83 12.75 3.05 20.28
N ASN A 84 13.71 3.98 20.35
CA ASN A 84 13.43 5.40 20.40
C ASN A 84 13.37 5.97 18.97
N PRO A 85 12.20 6.40 18.45
CA PRO A 85 12.07 6.89 17.09
C PRO A 85 12.91 8.15 16.80
N ASP A 86 13.17 8.99 17.82
CA ASP A 86 13.90 10.25 17.64
C ASP A 86 15.33 10.03 17.13
N GLU A 87 15.98 8.93 17.55
CA GLU A 87 17.33 8.57 17.09
C GLU A 87 17.36 8.26 15.58
N TYR A 88 16.31 7.61 15.08
CA TYR A 88 16.17 7.28 13.66
C TYR A 88 15.75 8.48 12.84
N ILE A 89 14.87 9.34 13.37
CA ILE A 89 14.46 10.57 12.71
C ILE A 89 15.67 11.51 12.56
N ALA A 90 16.48 11.66 13.61
CA ALA A 90 17.69 12.50 13.55
C ALA A 90 18.71 11.99 12.53
N LYS A 91 18.86 10.65 12.41
CA LYS A 91 19.85 10.03 11.53
C LYS A 91 19.38 9.89 10.06
N TYR A 92 18.12 9.55 9.84
CA TYR A 92 17.59 9.17 8.53
C TYR A 92 16.46 10.06 8.01
N GLY A 93 15.89 10.91 8.86
CA GLY A 93 14.70 11.71 8.56
C GLY A 93 13.39 10.96 8.80
N ALA A 94 12.32 11.74 9.03
CA ALA A 94 10.99 11.20 9.36
C ALA A 94 10.41 10.33 8.23
N ASP A 95 10.57 10.72 6.97
CA ASP A 95 10.04 9.97 5.83
C ASP A 95 10.68 8.59 5.69
N THR A 96 11.99 8.50 5.91
CA THR A 96 12.71 7.21 5.88
C THR A 96 12.18 6.26 6.94
N LEU A 97 11.98 6.76 8.18
CA LEU A 97 11.43 5.95 9.26
C LEU A 97 9.98 5.53 8.95
N ARG A 98 9.13 6.45 8.49
CA ARG A 98 7.73 6.15 8.11
C ARG A 98 7.66 5.07 7.04
N LEU A 99 8.41 5.23 5.95
CA LEU A 99 8.50 4.24 4.88
C LEU A 99 8.98 2.90 5.39
N TYR A 100 9.97 2.89 6.30
CA TYR A 100 10.47 1.65 6.87
C TYR A 100 9.41 0.92 7.67
N LEU A 101 8.76 1.59 8.62
CA LEU A 101 7.70 1.00 9.43
C LEU A 101 6.56 0.44 8.58
N MET A 102 6.19 1.13 7.50
CA MET A 102 5.14 0.71 6.56
C MET A 102 5.59 -0.40 5.59
N PHE A 103 6.89 -0.59 5.39
CA PHE A 103 7.43 -1.59 4.46
C PHE A 103 7.83 -2.91 5.11
N MET A 104 8.02 -2.93 6.44
CA MET A 104 8.51 -4.10 7.18
C MET A 104 7.61 -5.34 7.07
N GLY A 105 6.34 -5.19 6.74
CA GLY A 105 5.41 -6.30 6.51
C GLY A 105 3.95 -5.86 6.49
N PRO A 106 3.02 -6.82 6.45
CA PRO A 106 1.59 -6.56 6.58
C PRO A 106 1.27 -5.87 7.92
N MET A 107 0.30 -4.95 7.90
CA MET A 107 -0.05 -4.13 9.08
C MET A 107 -0.70 -4.92 10.22
N ASP A 108 -1.32 -6.07 9.92
CA ASP A 108 -1.88 -7.01 10.90
C ASP A 108 -0.85 -8.06 11.39
N GLY A 109 0.37 -8.04 10.82
CA GLY A 109 1.46 -8.92 11.17
C GLY A 109 2.26 -8.48 12.41
N SER A 110 3.28 -9.26 12.78
CA SER A 110 4.20 -8.92 13.88
C SER A 110 5.60 -8.64 13.33
N PRO A 111 5.83 -7.50 12.67
CA PRO A 111 7.10 -7.22 12.02
C PRO A 111 8.20 -7.01 13.06
N ASP A 112 9.40 -7.51 12.75
CA ASP A 112 10.57 -7.44 13.62
C ASP A 112 11.46 -6.25 13.22
N PHE A 113 11.54 -5.25 14.10
CA PHE A 113 12.32 -4.05 13.90
C PHE A 113 13.81 -4.35 13.97
N ARG A 114 14.47 -4.19 12.83
CA ARG A 114 15.92 -4.34 12.68
C ARG A 114 16.57 -2.99 12.34
N ASP A 115 17.67 -2.68 13.00
CA ASP A 115 18.30 -1.37 12.87
C ASP A 115 19.02 -1.21 11.51
N ASP A 116 19.46 -2.31 10.90
CA ASP A 116 20.05 -2.38 9.56
C ASP A 116 19.00 -2.33 8.44
N GLY A 117 17.76 -2.77 8.71
CA GLY A 117 16.66 -2.78 7.75
C GLY A 117 16.27 -1.39 7.23
N ILE A 118 16.45 -0.34 8.03
CA ILE A 118 16.09 1.03 7.66
C ILE A 118 16.97 1.61 6.54
N GLU A 119 18.20 1.11 6.38
CA GLU A 119 19.12 1.63 5.37
C GLU A 119 18.58 1.46 3.94
N GLY A 120 17.82 0.39 3.69
CA GLY A 120 17.15 0.16 2.42
C GLY A 120 16.20 1.30 2.05
N MET A 121 15.40 1.77 3.02
CA MET A 121 14.48 2.89 2.80
C MET A 121 15.22 4.22 2.65
N GLY A 122 16.32 4.42 3.37
CA GLY A 122 17.17 5.59 3.18
C GLY A 122 17.73 5.67 1.75
N ARG A 123 18.17 4.52 1.20
CA ARG A 123 18.58 4.45 -0.22
C ARG A 123 17.42 4.75 -1.17
N PHE A 124 16.23 4.22 -0.90
CA PHE A 124 15.04 4.48 -1.71
C PHE A 124 14.67 5.96 -1.74
N VAL A 125 14.60 6.63 -0.59
CA VAL A 125 14.36 8.08 -0.48
C VAL A 125 15.40 8.89 -1.27
N ASN A 126 16.68 8.55 -1.16
CA ASN A 126 17.75 9.23 -1.90
C ASN A 126 17.71 8.98 -3.42
N ARG A 127 17.18 7.83 -3.86
CA ARG A 127 16.95 7.53 -5.28
C ARG A 127 15.78 8.34 -5.82
N LEU A 128 14.66 8.38 -5.10
CA LEU A 128 13.52 9.24 -5.41
C LEU A 128 13.96 10.70 -5.58
N TRP A 129 14.71 11.22 -4.60
CA TRP A 129 15.24 12.58 -4.66
C TRP A 129 16.07 12.83 -5.92
N ARG A 130 17.00 11.92 -6.26
CA ARG A 130 17.80 12.05 -7.50
C ARG A 130 16.93 12.00 -8.75
N ALA A 131 15.98 11.06 -8.84
CA ALA A 131 15.10 10.93 -9.98
C ALA A 131 14.28 12.20 -10.23
N PHE A 132 13.68 12.78 -9.18
CA PHE A 132 12.96 14.06 -9.28
C PHE A 132 13.83 15.23 -9.71
N ASN A 133 15.11 15.26 -9.33
CA ASN A 133 16.00 16.37 -9.68
C ASN A 133 16.73 16.18 -11.03
N GLN A 134 16.83 14.95 -11.55
CA GLN A 134 17.68 14.64 -12.72
C GLN A 134 16.94 14.01 -13.89
N TYR A 135 15.84 13.29 -13.65
CA TYR A 135 15.17 12.45 -14.66
C TYR A 135 13.76 12.94 -15.00
N VAL A 136 13.40 14.13 -14.52
CA VAL A 136 12.22 14.85 -14.99
C VAL A 136 12.57 15.54 -16.30
N ALA A 137 11.81 15.24 -17.35
CA ALA A 137 12.04 15.74 -18.70
C ALA A 137 10.92 16.69 -19.16
N ASP A 138 11.20 17.53 -20.16
CA ASP A 138 10.18 18.34 -20.83
C ASP A 138 9.42 17.55 -21.90
N GLU A 139 10.01 16.44 -22.36
CA GLU A 139 9.46 15.55 -23.38
C GLU A 139 8.26 14.75 -22.88
N ARG A 140 7.49 14.17 -23.80
CA ARG A 140 6.39 13.28 -23.47
C ARG A 140 6.91 12.00 -22.79
N THR A 141 6.30 11.62 -21.67
CA THR A 141 6.53 10.34 -20.99
C THR A 141 6.33 9.16 -21.94
N SER A 142 7.25 8.19 -21.94
CA SER A 142 7.12 7.00 -22.80
C SER A 142 5.87 6.19 -22.46
N ASP A 143 5.35 5.47 -23.46
CA ASP A 143 4.14 4.65 -23.31
C ASP A 143 4.31 3.57 -22.23
N VAL A 144 5.51 3.03 -22.09
CA VAL A 144 5.84 2.04 -21.06
C VAL A 144 5.80 2.68 -19.66
N LEU A 145 6.40 3.86 -19.50
CA LEU A 145 6.48 4.53 -18.20
C LEU A 145 5.12 5.09 -17.74
N ILE A 146 4.34 5.69 -18.65
CA ILE A 146 2.99 6.18 -18.33
C ILE A 146 2.04 5.02 -17.97
N THR A 147 2.15 3.89 -18.68
CA THR A 147 1.41 2.65 -18.35
C THR A 147 1.74 2.19 -16.93
N LYS A 148 3.03 2.07 -16.60
CA LYS A 148 3.47 1.66 -15.25
C LYS A 148 3.06 2.67 -14.18
N LEU A 149 3.06 3.98 -14.47
CA LEU A 149 2.57 5.01 -13.55
C LEU A 149 1.09 4.78 -13.20
N HIS A 150 0.23 4.59 -14.21
CA HIS A 150 -1.19 4.34 -13.99
C HIS A 150 -1.46 3.02 -13.25
N GLN A 151 -0.69 1.96 -13.55
CA GLN A 151 -0.74 0.71 -12.79
C GLN A 151 -0.34 0.92 -11.33
N THR A 152 0.70 1.72 -11.09
CA THR A 152 1.17 2.05 -9.73
C THR A 152 0.14 2.89 -8.98
N ILE A 153 -0.48 3.88 -9.62
CA ILE A 153 -1.57 4.68 -9.01
C ILE A 153 -2.72 3.75 -8.59
N LYS A 154 -3.15 2.84 -9.48
CA LYS A 154 -4.20 1.86 -9.16
C LYS A 154 -3.81 1.01 -7.95
N LYS A 155 -2.62 0.38 -7.99
CA LYS A 155 -2.14 -0.51 -6.92
C LYS A 155 -2.04 0.22 -5.58
N VAL A 156 -1.43 1.41 -5.55
CA VAL A 156 -1.31 2.21 -4.31
C VAL A 156 -2.66 2.65 -3.78
N THR A 157 -3.62 2.98 -4.67
CA THR A 157 -4.98 3.34 -4.24
C THR A 157 -5.68 2.15 -3.55
N GLU A 158 -5.64 0.98 -4.18
CA GLU A 158 -6.26 -0.25 -3.64
C GLU A 158 -5.57 -0.70 -2.34
N ASP A 159 -4.24 -0.62 -2.28
CA ASP A 159 -3.47 -1.05 -1.11
C ASP A 159 -3.63 -0.12 0.10
N ILE A 160 -3.79 1.19 -0.11
CA ILE A 160 -4.05 2.11 0.99
C ILE A 160 -5.40 1.80 1.66
N GLU A 161 -6.42 1.47 0.87
CA GLU A 161 -7.72 1.05 1.40
C GLU A 161 -7.64 -0.28 2.15
N GLY A 162 -6.75 -1.18 1.72
CA GLY A 162 -6.51 -2.49 2.32
C GLY A 162 -5.48 -2.53 3.46
N PHE A 163 -4.79 -1.41 3.76
CA PHE A 163 -3.64 -1.37 4.68
C PHE A 163 -2.43 -2.20 4.22
N ASP A 164 -2.33 -2.51 2.93
CA ASP A 164 -1.23 -3.26 2.31
C ASP A 164 -0.06 -2.31 1.93
N TYR A 165 0.39 -1.50 2.90
CA TYR A 165 1.37 -0.43 2.66
C TYR A 165 2.72 -0.92 2.12
N ASN A 166 3.15 -2.10 2.54
CA ASN A 166 4.37 -2.73 2.08
C ASN A 166 4.33 -3.01 0.58
N THR A 167 3.19 -3.48 0.05
CA THR A 167 3.05 -3.72 -1.39
C THR A 167 2.83 -2.44 -2.19
N ALA A 168 2.23 -1.41 -1.57
CA ALA A 168 2.12 -0.08 -2.19
C ALA A 168 3.52 0.52 -2.41
N ILE A 169 4.38 0.46 -1.39
CA ILE A 169 5.76 0.93 -1.46
C ILE A 169 6.57 0.09 -2.46
N ALA A 170 6.40 -1.24 -2.48
CA ALA A 170 7.05 -2.10 -3.47
C ALA A 170 6.68 -1.70 -4.91
N SER A 171 5.39 -1.41 -5.18
CA SER A 171 4.95 -0.94 -6.49
C SER A 171 5.60 0.41 -6.88
N MET A 172 5.78 1.33 -5.92
CA MET A 172 6.49 2.58 -6.16
C MET A 172 7.99 2.37 -6.41
N MET A 173 8.63 1.39 -5.77
CA MET A 173 10.01 1.01 -6.04
C MET A 173 10.18 0.45 -7.45
N GLU A 174 9.27 -0.42 -7.89
CA GLU A 174 9.26 -0.94 -9.26
C GLU A 174 9.09 0.17 -10.30
N PHE A 175 8.18 1.11 -10.05
CA PHE A 175 8.04 2.29 -10.91
C PHE A 175 9.33 3.11 -10.95
N LEU A 176 9.96 3.36 -9.81
CA LEU A 176 11.22 4.11 -9.75
C LEU A 176 12.33 3.41 -10.54
N ASN A 177 12.46 2.08 -10.45
CA ASN A 177 13.44 1.34 -11.24
C ASN A 177 13.26 1.60 -12.74
N LEU A 178 12.02 1.46 -13.24
CA LEU A 178 11.70 1.73 -14.65
C LEU A 178 11.95 3.19 -15.03
N TRP A 179 11.60 4.13 -14.16
CA TRP A 179 11.84 5.54 -14.40
C TRP A 179 13.34 5.86 -14.47
N GLU A 180 14.17 5.25 -13.61
CA GLU A 180 15.63 5.43 -13.68
C GLU A 180 16.25 4.85 -14.96
N ASP A 181 15.63 3.83 -15.57
CA ASP A 181 16.05 3.26 -16.85
C ASP A 181 15.64 4.16 -18.04
N GLU A 182 14.38 4.61 -18.07
CA GLU A 182 13.81 5.42 -19.18
C GLU A 182 14.21 6.90 -19.12
N LYS A 183 14.35 7.45 -17.90
CA LYS A 183 14.76 8.84 -17.58
C LYS A 183 13.92 9.95 -18.25
N ASN A 184 12.66 9.69 -18.55
CA ASN A 184 11.80 10.59 -19.34
C ASN A 184 10.41 10.83 -18.74
N LEU A 185 10.30 10.97 -17.42
CA LEU A 185 9.01 11.31 -16.80
C LEU A 185 8.75 12.81 -16.90
N ASN A 186 7.67 13.22 -17.55
CA ASN A 186 7.38 14.66 -17.64
C ASN A 186 6.91 15.24 -16.30
N ALA A 187 6.95 16.57 -16.17
CA ALA A 187 6.59 17.25 -14.92
C ALA A 187 5.13 17.05 -14.48
N GLN A 188 4.18 16.85 -15.41
CA GLN A 188 2.77 16.62 -15.07
C GLN A 188 2.56 15.21 -14.50
N ASP A 189 3.19 14.20 -15.11
CA ASP A 189 3.12 12.80 -14.70
C ASP A 189 3.92 12.59 -13.40
N ALA A 190 5.06 13.27 -13.24
CA ALA A 190 5.81 13.30 -11.99
C ALA A 190 4.92 13.80 -10.83
N LYS A 191 4.08 14.83 -11.05
CA LYS A 191 3.13 15.30 -10.02
C LYS A 191 2.09 14.24 -9.64
N LEU A 192 1.67 13.37 -10.55
CA LEU A 192 0.78 12.25 -10.21
C LEU A 192 1.49 11.26 -9.27
N PHE A 193 2.75 10.93 -9.56
CA PHE A 193 3.55 10.06 -8.70
C PHE A 193 3.81 10.68 -7.31
N VAL A 194 4.07 11.99 -7.25
CA VAL A 194 4.26 12.71 -5.98
C VAL A 194 3.02 12.64 -5.10
N LYS A 195 1.81 12.72 -5.67
CA LYS A 195 0.57 12.62 -4.91
C LYS A 195 0.38 11.26 -4.24
N ILE A 196 0.75 10.16 -4.91
CA ILE A 196 0.66 8.82 -4.30
C ILE A 196 1.79 8.55 -3.30
N LEU A 197 2.92 9.25 -3.41
CA LEU A 197 4.02 9.18 -2.45
C LEU A 197 3.71 9.95 -1.15
N ALA A 198 2.93 11.02 -1.22
CA ALA A 198 2.67 11.94 -0.11
C ALA A 198 2.13 11.31 1.19
N PRO A 199 1.25 10.30 1.18
CA PRO A 199 0.83 9.62 2.42
C PRO A 199 2.00 8.91 3.13
N PHE A 200 3.00 8.44 2.38
CA PHE A 200 4.11 7.67 2.90
C PHE A 200 5.29 8.55 3.32
N ALA A 201 5.71 9.44 2.43
CA ALA A 201 6.84 10.36 2.59
C ALA A 201 6.41 11.82 2.38
N PRO A 202 5.62 12.39 3.31
CA PRO A 202 4.99 13.70 3.12
C PRO A 202 5.98 14.85 2.91
N HIS A 203 7.13 14.84 3.60
CA HIS A 203 8.08 15.96 3.54
C HIS A 203 8.81 15.99 2.20
N LEU A 204 9.30 14.83 1.74
CA LEU A 204 9.90 14.65 0.42
C LEU A 204 8.89 15.01 -0.66
N ALA A 205 7.65 14.51 -0.56
CA ALA A 205 6.61 14.74 -1.54
C ALA A 205 6.29 16.25 -1.68
N GLU A 206 6.15 16.97 -0.57
CA GLU A 206 5.91 18.42 -0.60
C GLU A 206 7.10 19.16 -1.24
N GLU A 207 8.34 18.87 -0.83
CA GLU A 207 9.54 19.53 -1.36
C GLU A 207 9.67 19.33 -2.89
N VAL A 208 9.47 18.10 -3.39
CA VAL A 208 9.54 17.84 -4.83
C VAL A 208 8.33 18.43 -5.58
N TYR A 209 7.13 18.43 -4.98
CA TYR A 209 5.94 19.06 -5.57
C TYR A 209 6.16 20.55 -5.83
N GLN A 210 6.72 21.27 -4.85
CA GLN A 210 7.05 22.69 -4.98
C GLN A 210 8.11 22.94 -6.07
N ARG A 211 9.12 22.08 -6.18
CA ARG A 211 10.15 22.19 -7.22
C ARG A 211 9.61 21.98 -8.63
N LEU A 212 8.71 21.02 -8.81
CA LEU A 212 8.03 20.74 -10.09
C LEU A 212 7.11 21.89 -10.55
N LYS A 213 6.87 22.91 -9.72
CA LYS A 213 6.08 24.10 -10.05
C LYS A 213 6.91 25.22 -10.70
N VAL A 214 8.24 25.22 -10.52
CA VAL A 214 9.08 26.41 -10.77
C VAL A 214 9.17 26.83 -12.25
N ASN A 215 8.69 26.02 -13.20
CA ASN A 215 8.58 26.41 -14.62
C ASN A 215 7.29 27.17 -14.99
N SER A 216 6.39 27.48 -14.04
CA SER A 216 5.13 28.16 -14.34
C SER A 216 4.81 29.26 -13.32
N GLN A 217 5.36 30.45 -13.61
CA GLN A 217 4.97 31.77 -13.10
C GLN A 217 5.00 32.03 -11.58
N ARG A 218 5.59 33.17 -11.24
CA ARG A 218 5.73 33.77 -9.91
C ARG A 218 4.49 33.56 -9.02
N LEU A 219 4.78 33.06 -7.81
CA LEU A 219 3.93 32.95 -6.62
C LEU A 219 2.88 34.07 -6.52
N LYS A 220 1.64 33.76 -6.89
CA LYS A 220 0.48 34.33 -6.21
C LYS A 220 0.17 33.47 -4.99
N VAL A 221 -0.07 34.14 -3.87
CA VAL A 221 -0.21 33.65 -2.48
C VAL A 221 -1.43 32.74 -2.30
N LYS A 222 -1.45 31.57 -2.96
CA LYS A 222 -2.37 30.48 -2.62
C LYS A 222 -1.53 29.32 -2.11
N LEU A 223 -1.88 28.80 -0.94
CA LEU A 223 -1.29 27.59 -0.37
C LEU A 223 -1.61 26.41 -1.30
N ASP A 224 -0.67 26.13 -2.21
CA ASP A 224 -0.74 25.07 -3.19
C ASP A 224 0.28 24.03 -2.77
N SER A 225 -0.17 23.06 -1.98
CA SER A 225 0.61 21.96 -1.41
C SER A 225 0.14 20.66 -2.03
N VAL A 226 0.99 19.62 -2.06
CA VAL A 226 0.57 18.28 -2.48
C VAL A 226 -0.60 17.79 -1.62
N HIS A 227 -0.61 18.16 -0.34
CA HIS A 227 -1.60 17.73 0.64
C HIS A 227 -2.98 18.38 0.46
N THR A 228 -3.09 19.43 -0.35
CA THR A 228 -4.38 20.06 -0.71
C THR A 228 -4.88 19.63 -2.09
N GLN A 229 -4.13 18.78 -2.81
CA GLN A 229 -4.53 18.29 -4.12
C GLN A 229 -5.50 17.10 -4.01
N SER A 230 -6.37 16.96 -5.02
CA SER A 230 -7.12 15.72 -5.20
C SER A 230 -6.21 14.55 -5.51
N TRP A 231 -6.56 13.39 -4.95
CA TRP A 231 -5.97 12.09 -5.25
C TRP A 231 -5.95 11.82 -6.77
N PRO A 232 -4.87 11.28 -7.34
CA PRO A 232 -4.77 11.05 -8.77
C PRO A 232 -5.68 9.91 -9.22
N LYS A 233 -6.26 10.05 -10.41
CA LYS A 233 -7.04 8.98 -11.06
C LYS A 233 -6.16 8.22 -12.03
N TYR A 234 -6.36 6.91 -12.14
CA TYR A 234 -5.72 6.10 -13.17
C TYR A 234 -6.59 5.97 -14.43
N ASP A 235 -5.99 5.74 -15.60
CA ASP A 235 -6.71 5.41 -16.83
C ASP A 235 -6.98 3.90 -16.90
N PRO A 236 -8.25 3.45 -16.92
CA PRO A 236 -8.62 2.04 -17.04
C PRO A 236 -8.00 1.31 -18.24
N LYS A 237 -7.67 2.02 -19.34
CA LYS A 237 -7.07 1.41 -20.54
C LYS A 237 -5.59 1.09 -20.34
N LEU A 238 -4.88 1.89 -19.56
CA LEU A 238 -3.43 1.73 -19.31
C LEU A 238 -3.13 0.70 -18.21
N VAL A 239 -4.12 0.34 -17.39
CA VAL A 239 -3.95 -0.66 -16.34
C VAL A 239 -4.30 -2.08 -16.80
N VAL A 240 -4.73 -2.25 -18.06
CA VAL A 240 -5.00 -3.58 -18.61
C VAL A 240 -3.68 -4.25 -18.97
N GLU A 241 -3.31 -5.29 -18.23
CA GLU A 241 -2.22 -6.18 -18.64
C GLU A 241 -2.69 -7.00 -19.84
N GLU A 242 -2.11 -6.76 -21.02
CA GLU A 242 -2.41 -7.55 -22.22
C GLU A 242 -1.85 -8.98 -22.12
N SER A 243 -0.68 -9.14 -21.48
CA SER A 243 -0.05 -10.43 -21.21
C SER A 243 0.00 -10.75 -19.71
N VAL A 244 -0.09 -12.03 -19.38
CA VAL A 244 0.00 -12.58 -18.03
C VAL A 244 1.00 -13.74 -18.07
N THR A 245 1.91 -13.75 -17.10
CA THR A 245 2.86 -14.85 -16.92
C THR A 245 2.20 -15.97 -16.13
N VAL A 246 1.98 -17.11 -16.77
CA VAL A 246 1.47 -18.32 -16.13
C VAL A 246 2.63 -19.24 -15.79
N VAL A 247 2.80 -19.54 -14.51
CA VAL A 247 3.85 -20.42 -14.01
C VAL A 247 3.53 -21.88 -14.33
N VAL A 248 4.51 -22.63 -14.84
CA VAL A 248 4.35 -24.06 -15.14
C VAL A 248 5.15 -24.91 -14.15
N GLN A 249 4.46 -25.83 -13.48
CA GLN A 249 5.03 -26.76 -12.51
C GLN A 249 4.84 -28.21 -12.94
N VAL A 250 5.76 -29.07 -12.49
CA VAL A 250 5.62 -30.54 -12.54
C VAL A 250 5.91 -31.08 -11.14
N ASN A 251 4.94 -31.81 -10.57
CA ASN A 251 4.96 -32.28 -9.17
C ASN A 251 5.31 -31.17 -8.17
N GLY A 252 4.73 -29.99 -8.38
CA GLY A 252 4.90 -28.82 -7.50
C GLY A 252 6.23 -28.07 -7.65
N LYS A 253 7.17 -28.54 -8.50
CA LYS A 253 8.42 -27.84 -8.78
C LYS A 253 8.30 -26.96 -10.02
N LEU A 254 8.84 -25.75 -9.98
CA LEU A 254 8.88 -24.82 -11.13
C LEU A 254 9.71 -25.42 -12.28
N ARG A 255 9.13 -25.47 -13.48
CA ARG A 255 9.78 -26.02 -14.70
C ARG A 255 9.75 -25.09 -15.90
N GLY A 256 8.83 -24.14 -15.94
CA GLY A 256 8.75 -23.14 -17.00
C GLY A 256 7.82 -21.99 -16.64
N GLN A 257 7.73 -21.02 -17.54
CA GLN A 257 6.79 -19.90 -17.50
C GLN A 257 6.25 -19.68 -18.91
N LEU A 258 4.98 -19.34 -19.01
CA LEU A 258 4.32 -18.98 -20.27
C LEU A 258 3.90 -17.53 -20.20
N GLU A 259 4.27 -16.75 -21.20
CA GLU A 259 3.70 -15.42 -21.39
C GLU A 259 2.52 -15.54 -22.36
N VAL A 260 1.31 -15.26 -21.88
CA VAL A 260 0.07 -15.45 -22.65
C VAL A 260 -0.81 -14.23 -22.59
N LYS A 261 -1.66 -14.03 -23.61
CA LYS A 261 -2.67 -12.96 -23.54
C LYS A 261 -3.61 -13.19 -22.35
N ARG A 262 -4.01 -12.14 -21.64
CA ARG A 262 -4.92 -12.21 -20.47
C ARG A 262 -6.25 -12.91 -20.77
N GLN A 263 -6.72 -12.81 -22.01
CA GLN A 263 -7.92 -13.49 -22.50
C GLN A 263 -7.77 -15.03 -22.46
N ILE A 264 -6.56 -15.50 -22.75
CA ILE A 264 -6.17 -16.91 -22.81
C ILE A 264 -5.76 -17.44 -21.43
N SER A 265 -5.27 -16.56 -20.54
CA SER A 265 -4.73 -16.94 -19.23
C SER A 265 -5.73 -17.61 -18.29
N ASN A 266 -7.03 -17.42 -18.54
CA ASN A 266 -8.12 -18.04 -17.77
C ASN A 266 -8.66 -19.34 -18.41
N VAL A 267 -8.18 -19.72 -19.59
CA VAL A 267 -8.68 -20.88 -20.34
C VAL A 267 -7.76 -22.08 -20.12
N LYS A 268 -8.18 -22.99 -19.21
CA LYS A 268 -7.39 -24.18 -18.82
C LYS A 268 -6.84 -24.97 -20.02
N SER A 269 -7.67 -25.26 -21.02
CA SER A 269 -7.30 -26.09 -22.17
C SER A 269 -6.20 -25.46 -23.05
N GLN A 270 -6.23 -24.13 -23.22
CA GLN A 270 -5.23 -23.39 -24.00
C GLN A 270 -3.91 -23.32 -23.24
N ILE A 271 -3.95 -23.00 -21.93
CA ILE A 271 -2.77 -22.98 -21.08
C ILE A 271 -2.11 -24.36 -21.00
N GLU A 272 -2.89 -25.41 -20.79
CA GLU A 272 -2.36 -26.76 -20.73
C GLU A 272 -1.65 -27.15 -22.03
N LYS A 273 -2.24 -26.82 -23.18
CA LYS A 273 -1.63 -27.08 -24.48
C LYS A 273 -0.31 -26.34 -24.64
N LEU A 274 -0.27 -25.04 -24.35
CA LEU A 274 0.95 -24.24 -24.43
C LEU A 274 2.03 -24.74 -23.46
N ALA A 275 1.64 -25.12 -22.25
CA ALA A 275 2.56 -25.62 -21.23
C ALA A 275 3.22 -26.95 -21.63
N ARG A 276 2.47 -27.85 -22.28
CA ARG A 276 3.00 -29.12 -22.81
C ARG A 276 3.95 -28.92 -24.00
N GLN A 277 3.79 -27.82 -24.73
CA GLN A 277 4.63 -27.46 -25.88
C GLN A 277 5.90 -26.70 -25.48
N GLU A 278 5.96 -26.18 -24.25
CA GLU A 278 7.15 -25.51 -23.73
C GLU A 278 8.29 -26.52 -23.59
N GLN A 279 9.47 -26.14 -24.09
CA GLN A 279 10.58 -27.05 -24.31
C GLN A 279 11.12 -27.65 -23.00
N LYS A 280 11.25 -26.84 -21.93
CA LYS A 280 11.72 -27.33 -20.64
C LYS A 280 10.69 -28.25 -20.01
N VAL A 281 9.42 -27.86 -19.98
CA VAL A 281 8.32 -28.63 -19.37
C VAL A 281 8.14 -29.97 -20.08
N SER A 282 8.17 -29.99 -21.41
CA SER A 282 8.02 -31.21 -22.21
C SER A 282 9.06 -32.28 -21.84
N GLN A 283 10.30 -31.88 -21.53
CA GLN A 283 11.34 -32.81 -21.07
C GLN A 283 10.97 -33.52 -19.76
N TYR A 284 10.32 -32.82 -18.82
CA TYR A 284 9.88 -33.41 -17.55
C TYR A 284 8.60 -34.25 -17.67
N LEU A 285 7.83 -34.05 -18.75
CA LEU A 285 6.64 -34.84 -19.03
C LEU A 285 6.93 -36.07 -19.91
N LYS A 286 8.09 -36.11 -20.58
CA LYS A 286 8.46 -37.20 -21.50
C LYS A 286 8.56 -38.53 -20.74
N GLY A 287 7.76 -39.51 -21.15
CA GLY A 287 7.74 -40.85 -20.56
C GLY A 287 7.00 -40.95 -19.23
N GLN A 288 6.36 -39.88 -18.74
CA GLN A 288 5.56 -39.90 -17.52
C GLN A 288 4.06 -39.83 -17.83
N GLN A 289 3.25 -40.50 -17.00
CA GLN A 289 1.81 -40.43 -17.14
C GLN A 289 1.26 -39.25 -16.32
N VAL A 290 0.60 -38.29 -16.97
CA VAL A 290 -0.06 -37.18 -16.27
C VAL A 290 -1.36 -37.70 -15.63
N LYS A 291 -1.40 -37.76 -14.29
CA LYS A 291 -2.56 -38.21 -13.52
C LYS A 291 -3.56 -37.09 -13.26
N LYS A 292 -3.07 -35.87 -13.03
CA LYS A 292 -3.92 -34.70 -12.73
C LYS A 292 -3.27 -33.41 -13.20
N VAL A 293 -4.09 -32.48 -13.68
CA VAL A 293 -3.67 -31.11 -14.02
C VAL A 293 -4.40 -30.13 -13.11
N ILE A 294 -3.64 -29.46 -12.25
CA ILE A 294 -4.13 -28.41 -11.36
C ILE A 294 -3.92 -27.08 -12.07
N PHE A 295 -4.98 -26.29 -12.20
CA PHE A 295 -4.95 -25.02 -12.90
C PHE A 295 -5.53 -23.93 -11.99
N VAL A 296 -4.78 -22.86 -11.80
CA VAL A 296 -5.23 -21.63 -11.14
C VAL A 296 -5.27 -20.54 -12.20
N PRO A 297 -6.47 -20.06 -12.59
CA PRO A 297 -6.65 -19.06 -13.64
C PRO A 297 -5.71 -17.86 -13.48
N GLY A 298 -5.02 -17.50 -14.57
CA GLY A 298 -4.09 -16.37 -14.61
C GLY A 298 -2.83 -16.49 -13.74
N LYS A 299 -2.60 -17.63 -13.06
CA LYS A 299 -1.47 -17.79 -12.13
C LYS A 299 -0.58 -18.98 -12.45
N LEU A 300 -1.12 -20.19 -12.47
CA LEU A 300 -0.28 -21.39 -12.63
C LEU A 300 -1.00 -22.59 -13.24
N VAL A 301 -0.22 -23.47 -13.84
CA VAL A 301 -0.60 -24.84 -14.18
C VAL A 301 0.43 -25.83 -13.61
N ASN A 302 -0.03 -26.84 -12.89
CA ASN A 302 0.81 -27.89 -12.29
C ASN A 302 0.39 -29.26 -12.80
N PHE A 303 1.33 -29.97 -13.42
CA PHE A 303 1.17 -31.35 -13.86
C PHE A 303 1.60 -32.31 -12.75
N VAL A 304 0.65 -33.12 -12.28
CA VAL A 304 0.93 -34.21 -11.34
C VAL A 304 1.15 -35.47 -12.16
N THR A 305 2.37 -35.99 -12.12
CA THR A 305 2.79 -37.16 -12.89
C THR A 305 3.06 -38.37 -12.00
N VAL A 306 3.00 -39.55 -12.61
CA VAL A 306 3.36 -40.86 -12.02
C VAL A 306 4.39 -41.54 -12.90
#